data_AF-A0A535P7P1-F1
#
_entry.id   AF-A0A535P7P1-F1
#
_cell.length_a   1.000
_cell.length_b   1.000
_cell.length_c   1.000
_cell.angle_alpha   90.00
_cell.angle_beta   90.00
_cell.angle_gamma   90.00
#
_symmetry.space_group_name_H-M   'P 1'
#
loop_
_entity.id
_entity.type
_entity.pdbx_description
1 polymer ?
#
loop_
_entity_poly.entity_id
_entity_poly.type
_entity_poly.pdbx_seq_one_letter_code
_entity_poly.pdbx_strand_id
1 'polypeptide(L)'
;MTERGPAPVDRATACPFVAFDDDRDARAERPDHRHRCYAERRPAPRAIAHQESYCLSAGFPTCPTFQDWARREAAHVEAGRAAPADEGSARDGGDRDGDGIQAGSAAAAAGIAAAARRRS
;
A
#
# COMPACT_ATOMS: atom_id res chain seq x y z
N MET A 1 35.71 20.43 -10.81
CA MET A 1 34.69 21.50 -10.73
C MET A 1 33.33 20.86 -10.90
N THR A 2 32.53 20.92 -9.84
CA THR A 2 31.08 20.69 -9.75
C THR A 2 30.54 19.34 -10.23
N GLU A 3 30.49 18.40 -9.29
CA GLU A 3 29.55 17.29 -9.34
C GLU A 3 28.14 17.88 -9.29
N ARG A 4 27.42 17.81 -10.42
CA ARG A 4 26.03 18.24 -10.50
C ARG A 4 25.21 17.18 -9.75
N GLY A 5 24.81 17.50 -8.52
CA GLY A 5 23.92 16.67 -7.71
C GLY A 5 22.66 16.27 -8.49
N PRO A 6 22.02 15.14 -8.14
CA PRO A 6 20.87 14.62 -8.87
C PRO A 6 19.80 15.70 -9.02
N ALA A 7 19.28 15.83 -10.24
CA ALA A 7 18.24 16.81 -10.58
C ALA A 7 17.08 16.70 -9.58
N PRO A 8 16.39 17.82 -9.26
CA PRO A 8 15.22 17.78 -8.40
C PRO A 8 14.27 16.72 -8.93
N VAL A 9 13.96 15.74 -8.08
CA VAL A 9 12.93 14.73 -8.36
C VAL A 9 11.70 15.47 -8.87
N ASP A 10 11.20 15.07 -10.04
CA ASP A 10 10.00 15.65 -10.63
C ASP A 10 8.93 15.65 -9.53
N ARG A 11 8.55 16.85 -9.07
CA ARG A 11 7.56 16.97 -8.01
C ARG A 11 6.26 16.56 -8.66
N ALA A 12 5.82 15.34 -8.36
CA ALA A 12 4.58 14.78 -8.90
C ALA A 12 3.49 15.86 -8.93
N THR A 13 3.04 16.18 -10.14
CA THR A 13 2.09 17.27 -10.38
C THR A 13 0.64 16.84 -10.17
N ALA A 14 0.42 15.56 -9.88
CA ALA A 14 -0.89 14.97 -9.61
C ALA A 14 -0.79 13.88 -8.54
N CYS A 15 -1.92 13.59 -7.91
CA CYS A 15 -2.06 12.55 -6.91
C CYS A 15 -1.82 11.15 -7.52
N PRO A 16 -1.00 10.29 -6.90
CA PRO A 16 -0.78 8.94 -7.42
C PRO A 16 -2.03 8.05 -7.35
N PHE A 17 -2.95 8.33 -6.41
CA PHE A 17 -4.14 7.51 -6.17
C PHE A 17 -5.40 7.93 -6.93
N VAL A 18 -5.37 9.05 -7.64
CA VAL A 18 -6.46 9.38 -8.57
C VAL A 18 -6.21 8.66 -9.88
N ALA A 19 -7.20 7.94 -10.38
CA ALA A 19 -7.16 7.29 -11.69
C ALA A 19 -8.59 7.07 -12.20
N PHE A 20 -8.75 6.65 -13.45
CA PHE A 20 -10.06 6.27 -13.98
C PHE A 20 -10.59 5.00 -13.30
N ASP A 21 -11.91 4.81 -13.38
CA ASP A 21 -12.57 3.59 -12.87
C ASP A 21 -12.13 2.33 -13.63
N ASP A 22 -11.90 2.46 -14.94
CA ASP A 22 -11.49 1.38 -15.84
C ASP A 22 -9.97 1.24 -16.03
N ASP A 23 -9.20 2.30 -15.76
CA ASP A 23 -7.74 2.32 -15.91
C ASP A 23 -7.08 2.97 -14.69
N ARG A 24 -6.28 2.18 -13.97
CA ARG A 24 -5.63 2.55 -12.69
C ARG A 24 -4.36 3.38 -12.85
N ASP A 25 -3.80 3.41 -14.04
CA ASP A 25 -2.55 4.10 -14.33
C ASP A 25 -2.81 5.42 -15.08
N ALA A 26 -3.96 5.53 -15.74
CA ALA A 26 -4.36 6.74 -16.47
C ALA A 26 -5.16 7.75 -15.63
N ARG A 27 -4.96 9.02 -15.97
CA ARG A 27 -5.62 10.19 -15.36
C ARG A 27 -6.00 11.16 -16.48
N ALA A 28 -7.14 11.83 -16.37
CA ALA A 28 -7.43 12.98 -17.23
C ALA A 28 -6.60 14.19 -16.81
N GLU A 29 -6.21 15.01 -17.79
CA GLU A 29 -5.54 16.31 -17.55
C GLU A 29 -6.49 17.34 -16.92
N ARG A 30 -7.80 17.15 -17.09
CA ARG A 30 -8.85 17.99 -16.52
C ARG A 30 -9.73 17.19 -15.56
N PRO A 31 -10.45 17.86 -14.65
CA PRO A 31 -11.38 17.19 -13.75
C PRO A 31 -12.41 16.35 -14.50
N ASP A 32 -12.62 15.13 -14.03
CA ASP A 32 -13.51 14.15 -14.67
C ASP A 32 -14.26 13.35 -13.58
N HIS A 33 -15.55 13.15 -13.77
CA HIS A 33 -16.42 12.38 -12.87
C HIS A 33 -16.09 10.88 -12.84
N ARG A 34 -15.38 10.39 -13.86
CA ARG A 34 -14.88 9.01 -13.94
C ARG A 34 -13.69 8.75 -13.03
N HIS A 35 -13.05 9.79 -12.49
CA HIS A 35 -11.99 9.60 -11.51
C HIS A 35 -12.50 8.93 -10.23
N ARG A 36 -11.71 7.98 -9.75
CA ARG A 36 -11.87 7.29 -8.47
C ARG A 36 -10.63 7.52 -7.61
N CYS A 37 -10.84 7.57 -6.29
CA CYS A 37 -9.74 7.67 -5.35
C CYS A 37 -9.41 6.29 -4.77
N TYR A 38 -8.20 5.82 -5.03
CA TYR A 38 -7.72 4.52 -4.57
C TYR A 38 -6.97 4.56 -3.22
N ALA A 39 -6.90 5.74 -2.59
CA ALA A 39 -6.41 5.88 -1.21
C ALA A 39 -7.45 5.37 -0.18
N GLU A 40 -8.71 5.19 -0.61
CA GLU A 40 -9.79 4.61 0.17
C GLU A 40 -9.98 3.13 -0.18
N ARG A 41 -10.38 2.33 0.83
CA ARG A 41 -10.67 0.90 0.65
C ARG A 41 -11.79 0.61 -0.36
N ARG A 42 -12.79 1.49 -0.42
CA ARG A 42 -13.84 1.47 -1.45
C ARG A 42 -13.63 2.70 -2.32
N PRO A 43 -13.17 2.54 -3.58
CA PRO A 43 -12.92 3.67 -4.46
C PRO A 43 -14.21 4.45 -4.69
N ALA A 44 -14.26 5.68 -4.16
CA ALA A 44 -15.43 6.54 -4.28
C ALA A 44 -15.21 7.63 -5.34
N PRO A 45 -16.28 8.06 -6.04
CA PRO A 45 -16.23 9.25 -6.89
C PRO A 45 -15.71 10.47 -6.13
N ARG A 46 -14.99 11.34 -6.82
CA ARG A 46 -14.52 12.61 -6.26
C ARG A 46 -15.24 13.80 -6.88
N ALA A 47 -15.68 14.73 -6.04
CA ALA A 47 -16.26 15.98 -6.52
C ALA A 47 -15.27 16.73 -7.40
N ILE A 48 -15.75 17.34 -8.49
CA ILE A 48 -14.93 18.05 -9.48
C ILE A 48 -14.04 19.12 -8.83
N ALA A 49 -14.61 19.96 -7.94
CA ALA A 49 -13.85 20.98 -7.22
C ALA A 49 -12.70 20.40 -6.38
N HIS A 50 -12.88 19.21 -5.79
CA HIS A 50 -11.82 18.54 -5.03
C HIS A 50 -10.68 18.07 -5.94
N GLN A 51 -11.01 17.62 -7.16
CA GLN A 51 -10.01 17.19 -8.13
C GLN A 51 -9.15 18.36 -8.61
N GLU A 52 -9.76 19.53 -8.84
CA GLU A 52 -9.07 20.76 -9.23
C GLU A 52 -8.14 21.26 -8.13
N SER A 53 -8.63 21.31 -6.89
CA SER A 53 -7.84 21.83 -5.77
C SER A 53 -6.66 20.91 -5.42
N TYR A 54 -6.87 19.59 -5.48
CA TYR A 54 -5.90 18.63 -4.93
C TYR A 54 -5.45 17.54 -5.91
N CYS A 55 -6.37 16.78 -6.50
CA CYS A 55 -5.99 15.53 -7.18
C CYS A 55 -5.14 15.73 -8.44
N LEU A 56 -5.38 16.81 -9.18
CA LEU A 56 -4.68 17.13 -10.44
C LEU A 56 -3.69 18.28 -10.25
N SER A 57 -3.25 18.53 -9.01
CA SER A 57 -2.32 19.62 -8.68
C SER A 57 -1.16 19.10 -7.83
N ALA A 58 -0.06 19.86 -7.82
CA ALA A 58 1.05 19.63 -6.89
C ALA A 58 0.65 19.82 -5.41
N GLY A 59 -0.58 20.29 -5.14
CA GLY A 59 -1.18 20.38 -3.81
C GLY A 59 -1.72 19.07 -3.26
N PHE A 60 -1.69 17.96 -4.02
CA PHE A 60 -2.22 16.67 -3.54
C PHE A 60 -1.70 16.20 -2.17
N PRO A 61 -0.47 16.49 -1.70
CA PRO A 61 -0.03 16.06 -0.37
C PRO A 61 -0.84 16.69 0.77
N THR A 62 -1.57 17.77 0.50
CA THR A 62 -2.47 18.43 1.47
C THR A 62 -3.90 17.90 1.42
N CYS A 63 -4.24 17.02 0.47
CA CYS A 63 -5.55 16.38 0.37
C CYS A 63 -5.87 15.60 1.66
N PRO A 64 -7.03 15.82 2.30
CA PRO A 64 -7.42 15.11 3.50
C PRO A 64 -7.40 13.58 3.33
N THR A 65 -7.95 13.05 2.22
CA THR A 65 -7.94 11.60 1.97
C THR A 65 -6.52 11.05 1.84
N PHE A 66 -5.63 11.77 1.15
CA PHE A 66 -4.25 11.36 1.00
C PHE A 66 -3.54 11.33 2.36
N GLN A 67 -3.72 12.37 3.18
CA GLN A 67 -3.15 12.41 4.52
C GLN A 67 -3.68 11.30 5.41
N ASP A 68 -4.99 11.02 5.35
CA ASP A 68 -5.60 9.93 6.12
C ASP A 68 -5.02 8.58 5.71
N TRP A 69 -4.81 8.35 4.42
CA TRP A 69 -4.10 7.17 3.93
C TRP A 69 -2.65 7.14 4.42
N ALA A 70 -1.89 8.22 4.25
CA ALA A 70 -0.49 8.29 4.64
C ALA A 70 -0.28 8.06 6.14
N ARG A 71 -1.20 8.55 6.98
CA ARG A 71 -1.20 8.29 8.44
C ARG A 71 -1.45 6.82 8.77
N ARG A 72 -2.39 6.17 8.08
CA ARG A 72 -2.62 4.72 8.24
C ARG A 72 -1.37 3.93 7.81
N GLU A 73 -0.80 4.30 6.67
CA GLU A 73 0.39 3.66 6.12
C GLU A 73 1.59 3.78 7.07
N ALA A 74 1.84 4.98 7.59
CA ALA A 74 2.92 5.22 8.55
C ALA A 74 2.74 4.48 9.90
N ALA A 75 1.50 4.14 10.25
CA ALA A 75 1.19 3.41 11.48
C ALA A 75 1.34 1.88 11.33
N HIS A 76 1.46 1.36 10.11
CA HIS A 76 1.74 -0.05 9.89
C HIS A 76 3.17 -0.37 10.31
N VAL A 77 3.33 -1.11 11.41
CA VAL A 77 4.61 -1.74 11.78
C VAL A 77 4.85 -2.85 10.77
N GLU A 78 5.88 -2.70 9.94
CA GLU A 78 6.30 -3.73 9.00
C GLU A 78 6.69 -5.01 9.74
N ALA A 79 5.74 -5.93 9.88
CA ALA A 79 6.03 -7.32 10.17
C ALA A 79 6.58 -7.97 8.90
N GLY A 80 7.80 -7.59 8.51
CA GLY A 80 8.63 -8.30 7.56
C GLY A 80 8.21 -8.20 6.10
N ARG A 81 8.46 -7.05 5.47
CA ARG A 81 8.92 -7.06 4.08
C ARG A 81 10.29 -7.73 4.03
N ALA A 82 10.30 -9.07 3.97
CA ALA A 82 11.48 -9.82 3.58
C ALA A 82 11.93 -9.28 2.21
N ALA A 83 13.15 -8.75 2.16
CA ALA A 83 13.76 -8.32 0.90
C ALA A 83 13.75 -9.49 -0.10
N PRO A 84 13.56 -9.25 -1.41
CA PRO A 84 13.70 -10.31 -2.39
C PRO A 84 15.11 -10.88 -2.28
N ALA A 85 15.21 -12.19 -2.00
CA ALA A 85 16.47 -12.90 -2.06
C ALA A 85 17.01 -12.78 -3.49
N ASP A 86 18.16 -12.12 -3.59
CA ASP A 86 19.00 -12.08 -4.78
C ASP A 86 19.22 -13.50 -5.30
N GLU A 87 18.63 -13.79 -6.47
CA GLU A 87 18.72 -15.07 -7.15
C GLU A 87 20.09 -15.15 -7.83
N GLY A 88 21.11 -15.50 -7.05
CA GLY A 88 22.49 -15.38 -7.51
C GLY A 88 23.55 -16.01 -6.60
N SER A 89 23.41 -17.28 -6.20
CA SER A 89 24.63 -18.03 -5.84
C SER A 89 24.46 -19.55 -5.96
N ALA A 90 25.22 -20.10 -6.91
CA ALA A 90 25.41 -21.51 -7.18
C ALA A 90 25.75 -22.31 -5.92
N ARG A 91 25.15 -23.50 -5.79
CA ARG A 91 25.69 -24.58 -4.95
C ARG A 91 25.70 -25.89 -5.73
N ASP A 92 26.89 -26.17 -6.23
CA ASP A 92 27.46 -27.48 -6.42
C ASP A 92 27.39 -28.30 -5.10
N GLY A 93 27.09 -29.59 -5.24
CA GLY A 93 27.52 -30.63 -4.29
C GLY A 93 26.57 -31.07 -3.18
N GLY A 94 26.13 -32.34 -3.26
CA GLY A 94 26.20 -33.24 -2.11
C GLY A 94 24.88 -33.74 -1.49
N ASP A 95 24.53 -34.98 -1.85
CA ASP A 95 24.07 -36.07 -0.95
C ASP A 95 22.82 -35.84 -0.07
N ARG A 96 21.75 -36.58 -0.39
CA ARG A 96 20.51 -36.66 0.40
C ARG A 96 20.43 -38.02 1.07
N ASP A 97 20.82 -38.10 2.33
CA ASP A 97 20.36 -39.14 3.26
C ASP A 97 20.37 -38.56 4.68
N GLY A 98 19.18 -38.33 5.25
CA GLY A 98 19.05 -37.63 6.53
C GLY A 98 17.61 -37.60 7.05
N ASP A 99 17.12 -38.79 7.41
CA ASP A 99 15.97 -39.05 8.28
C ASP A 99 16.05 -38.16 9.56
N GLY A 100 15.01 -37.36 9.83
CA GLY A 100 15.04 -36.36 10.89
C GLY A 100 13.68 -35.74 11.23
N ILE A 101 12.88 -36.51 11.98
CA ILE A 101 11.70 -36.18 12.81
C ILE A 101 11.28 -34.69 12.90
N GLN A 102 10.08 -34.37 12.41
CA GLN A 102 9.39 -33.09 12.68
C GLN A 102 8.84 -33.08 14.12
N ALA A 103 9.49 -32.33 15.01
CA ALA A 103 8.97 -31.97 16.33
C ALA A 103 8.02 -30.77 16.22
N GLY A 104 6.83 -30.92 16.80
CA GLY A 104 5.68 -30.03 16.61
C GLY A 104 5.81 -28.62 17.18
N SER A 105 5.06 -27.70 16.58
CA SER A 105 4.68 -26.43 17.20
C SER A 105 3.16 -26.41 17.40
N ALA A 106 2.73 -26.68 18.63
CA ALA A 106 1.35 -26.52 19.07
C ALA A 106 1.07 -25.02 19.29
N ALA A 107 0.27 -24.41 18.42
CA ALA A 107 -0.29 -23.09 18.65
C ALA A 107 -1.55 -23.21 19.52
N ALA A 108 -1.47 -22.69 20.73
CA ALA A 108 -2.60 -22.58 21.66
C ALA A 108 -3.66 -21.61 21.11
N ALA A 109 -4.87 -22.11 20.86
CA ALA A 109 -6.04 -21.29 20.59
C ALA A 109 -6.76 -20.97 21.90
N ALA A 110 -6.64 -19.72 22.37
CA ALA A 110 -7.46 -19.20 23.47
C ALA A 110 -8.84 -18.79 22.92
N GLY A 111 -9.88 -19.48 23.38
CA GLY A 111 -11.27 -19.24 23.00
C GLY A 111 -11.87 -17.99 23.65
N ILE A 112 -12.72 -17.29 22.89
CA ILE A 112 -13.53 -16.18 23.37
C ILE A 112 -14.95 -16.71 23.64
N ALA A 113 -15.34 -16.79 24.91
CA ALA A 113 -16.70 -17.13 25.32
C ALA A 113 -17.59 -15.89 25.29
N ALA A 114 -18.53 -15.84 24.35
CA ALA A 114 -19.60 -14.83 24.32
C ALA A 114 -20.72 -15.24 25.30
N ALA A 115 -20.89 -14.45 26.36
CA ALA A 115 -22.00 -14.57 27.29
C ALA A 115 -23.24 -13.85 26.73
N ALA A 116 -24.27 -14.62 26.38
CA ALA A 116 -25.61 -14.09 26.12
C ALA A 116 -26.59 -14.79 27.07
N ARG A 117 -27.03 -14.08 28.11
CA ARG A 117 -28.22 -14.45 28.89
C ARG A 117 -29.26 -13.36 28.73
N ARG A 118 -30.32 -13.73 28.03
CA ARG A 118 -31.58 -12.99 27.94
C ARG A 118 -32.26 -12.96 29.31
N ARG A 119 -33.00 -11.88 29.58
CA ARG A 119 -34.46 -11.87 29.83
C ARG A 119 -34.82 -10.85 30.91
N SER A 120 -35.65 -9.89 30.53
CA SER A 120 -36.90 -9.51 31.20
C SER A 120 -37.84 -8.96 30.14
#